data_AF-A0A328WNT5-F1
#
_entry.id   AF-A0A328WNT5-F1
#
_cell.length_a   1.000
_cell.length_b   1.000
_cell.length_c   1.000
_cell.angle_alpha   90.00
_cell.angle_beta   90.00
_cell.angle_gamma   90.00
#
_symmetry.space_group_name_H-M   'P 1'
#
loop_
_entity.id
_entity.type
_entity.pdbx_description
1 polymer ?
#
loop_
_entity_poly.entity_id
_entity_poly.type
_entity_poly.pdbx_seq_one_letter_code
_entity_poly.pdbx_strand_id
1 'polypeptide(L)'
;MKLKLLIVLLVPFSAFSQLGEVLNFIQKSEYNKEIAEFQAKKYILKNILQTHDEIVRFEVDALSGAESGQLTTLYYKCSEQNKEGLLLSFFGTYWNDAGVVHTGYGFKNFDKKQALEFLQKIQLAIDNNSKYIKEKSDNNIALHYDDIAIIITSSSQTAYQIRLFWNSFDSSWDAFSFSRSKRRFDFEINKK
;
A
#
# COMPACT_ATOMS: atom_id res chain seq x y z
N MET A 1 -36.02 -5.31 66.57
CA MET A 1 -35.17 -4.26 65.95
C MET A 1 -34.31 -4.93 64.89
N LYS A 2 -34.67 -4.87 63.60
CA LYS A 2 -34.09 -3.94 62.61
C LYS A 2 -32.62 -3.59 62.91
N LEU A 3 -31.65 -4.12 62.17
CA LEU A 3 -31.02 -3.45 61.02
C LEU A 3 -29.82 -4.28 60.49
N LYS A 4 -29.91 -4.65 59.20
CA LYS A 4 -28.87 -4.77 58.16
C LYS A 4 -27.41 -5.02 58.58
N LEU A 5 -26.82 -6.10 58.03
CA LEU A 5 -25.57 -5.97 57.28
C LEU A 5 -25.49 -7.08 56.22
N LEU A 6 -25.74 -6.71 54.97
CA LEU A 6 -25.51 -7.53 53.80
C LEU A 6 -24.01 -7.43 53.48
N ILE A 7 -23.23 -8.47 53.78
CA ILE A 7 -21.82 -8.55 53.36
C ILE A 7 -21.83 -9.08 51.92
N VAL A 8 -21.88 -8.17 50.96
CA VAL A 8 -21.51 -8.44 49.57
C VAL A 8 -20.00 -8.57 49.54
N LEU A 9 -19.49 -9.80 49.49
CA LEU A 9 -18.08 -10.04 49.25
C LEU A 9 -17.80 -9.71 47.78
N LEU A 10 -17.18 -8.54 47.59
CA LEU A 10 -16.56 -8.09 46.35
C LEU A 10 -15.58 -9.17 45.87
N VAL A 11 -15.97 -9.91 44.83
CA VAL A 11 -14.98 -10.57 43.97
C VAL A 11 -14.33 -9.44 43.16
N PRO A 12 -13.02 -9.17 43.29
CA PRO A 12 -12.36 -8.36 42.29
C PRO A 12 -12.39 -9.18 41.00
N PHE A 13 -13.28 -8.80 40.09
CA PHE A 13 -13.23 -9.24 38.71
C PHE A 13 -12.01 -8.53 38.08
N SER A 14 -10.82 -9.06 38.34
CA SER A 14 -9.58 -8.65 37.68
C SER A 14 -9.58 -9.19 36.25
N ALA A 15 -10.56 -8.77 35.44
CA ALA A 15 -10.64 -9.06 34.01
C ALA A 15 -10.37 -7.81 33.17
N PHE A 16 -9.36 -7.03 33.56
CA PHE A 16 -8.82 -5.94 32.73
C PHE A 16 -7.31 -5.86 32.90
N SER A 17 -6.58 -6.83 32.34
CA SER A 17 -5.13 -6.70 32.14
C SER A 17 -4.61 -7.47 30.93
N GLN A 18 -5.40 -7.57 29.85
CA GLN A 18 -4.89 -8.01 28.55
C GLN A 18 -4.85 -6.88 27.51
N LEU A 19 -5.12 -5.63 27.91
CA LEU A 19 -4.96 -4.48 27.00
C LEU A 19 -3.50 -3.99 26.89
N GLY A 20 -2.61 -4.40 27.80
CA GLY A 20 -1.18 -4.05 27.73
C GLY A 20 -0.42 -4.84 26.65
N GLU A 21 -0.74 -6.12 26.46
CA GLU A 21 -0.15 -6.94 25.38
C GLU A 21 -0.78 -6.65 24.01
N VAL A 22 -2.08 -6.35 23.95
CA VAL A 22 -2.76 -5.97 22.69
C VAL A 22 -2.24 -4.62 22.17
N LEU A 23 -1.94 -3.63 23.04
CA LEU A 23 -1.34 -2.37 22.59
C LEU A 23 0.09 -2.54 22.06
N ASN A 24 0.87 -3.47 22.63
CA ASN A 24 2.21 -3.80 22.13
C ASN A 24 2.19 -4.71 20.89
N PHE A 25 1.09 -5.42 20.60
CA PHE A 25 0.90 -6.18 19.36
C PHE A 25 0.56 -5.28 18.16
N ILE A 26 0.15 -4.03 18.42
CA ILE A 26 0.19 -2.91 17.45
C ILE A 26 1.64 -2.35 17.35
N GLN A 27 2.67 -3.12 17.75
CA GLN A 27 3.99 -2.97 17.15
C GLN A 27 3.84 -3.24 15.66
N LYS A 28 3.70 -2.14 14.92
CA LYS A 28 4.18 -1.89 13.57
C LYS A 28 5.02 -3.07 13.08
N SER A 29 4.36 -4.07 12.48
CA SER A 29 5.04 -5.16 11.78
C SER A 29 5.96 -4.47 10.81
N GLU A 30 7.27 -4.54 11.05
CA GLU A 30 8.23 -3.88 10.18
C GLU A 30 8.05 -4.46 8.78
N TYR A 31 7.94 -3.59 7.79
CA TYR A 31 7.85 -4.03 6.42
C TYR A 31 9.05 -4.94 6.12
N ASN A 32 8.75 -6.16 5.65
CA ASN A 32 9.75 -7.08 5.16
C ASN A 32 9.62 -7.18 3.64
N LYS A 33 10.67 -6.71 2.95
CA LYS A 33 10.77 -6.70 1.49
C LYS A 33 10.62 -8.09 0.88
N GLU A 34 11.24 -9.10 1.49
CA GLU A 34 11.17 -10.48 0.99
C GLU A 34 9.76 -11.05 1.10
N ILE A 35 9.07 -10.76 2.20
CA ILE A 35 7.68 -11.18 2.40
C ILE A 35 6.76 -10.46 1.40
N ALA A 36 6.98 -9.16 1.17
CA ALA A 36 6.19 -8.40 0.21
C ALA A 36 6.36 -8.94 -1.22
N GLU A 37 7.60 -9.24 -1.63
CA GLU A 37 7.88 -9.86 -2.93
C GLU A 37 7.28 -11.26 -3.05
N PHE A 38 7.33 -12.07 -1.99
CA PHE A 38 6.73 -13.41 -1.97
C PHE A 38 5.20 -13.35 -2.14
N GLN A 39 4.54 -12.47 -1.39
CA GLN A 39 3.09 -12.30 -1.49
C GLN A 39 2.68 -11.70 -2.84
N ALA A 40 3.47 -10.79 -3.40
CA ALA A 40 3.25 -10.26 -4.75
C ALA A 40 3.33 -11.36 -5.82
N LYS A 41 4.35 -12.23 -5.78
CA LYS A 41 4.47 -13.38 -6.68
C LYS A 41 3.26 -14.32 -6.58
N LYS A 42 2.80 -14.59 -5.36
CA LYS A 42 1.59 -15.39 -5.11
C LYS A 42 0.34 -14.74 -5.71
N TYR A 43 0.18 -13.43 -5.57
CA TYR A 43 -0.93 -12.69 -6.16
C TYR A 43 -0.88 -12.74 -7.69
N ILE A 44 0.28 -12.50 -8.30
CA ILE A 44 0.48 -12.57 -9.76
C ILE A 44 0.08 -13.95 -10.27
N LEU A 45 0.58 -15.02 -9.64
CA LEU A 45 0.27 -16.39 -10.02
C LEU A 45 -1.24 -16.68 -9.97
N LYS A 46 -1.89 -16.34 -8.86
CA LYS A 46 -3.30 -16.71 -8.61
C LYS A 46 -4.30 -15.83 -9.34
N ASN A 47 -4.05 -14.53 -9.43
CA ASN A 47 -5.05 -13.55 -9.85
C ASN A 47 -4.80 -13.04 -11.27
N ILE A 48 -3.53 -12.95 -11.68
CA ILE A 48 -3.14 -12.42 -12.99
C ILE A 48 -2.91 -13.55 -13.97
N LEU A 49 -2.02 -14.50 -13.67
CA LEU A 49 -1.65 -15.58 -14.60
C LEU A 49 -2.68 -16.73 -14.59
N GLN A 50 -3.28 -17.02 -13.43
CA GLN A 50 -4.33 -18.03 -13.26
C GLN A 50 -3.92 -19.41 -13.81
N THR A 51 -2.70 -19.84 -13.51
CA THR A 51 -2.14 -21.10 -14.03
C THR A 51 -2.51 -22.27 -13.12
N HIS A 52 -2.84 -23.42 -13.71
CA HIS A 52 -3.19 -24.63 -12.95
C HIS A 52 -2.17 -25.75 -13.19
N ASP A 53 -2.10 -26.30 -14.41
CA ASP A 53 -1.30 -27.50 -14.69
C ASP A 53 -0.08 -27.27 -15.62
N GLU A 54 0.02 -26.07 -16.20
CA GLU A 54 1.09 -25.71 -17.13
C GLU A 54 2.25 -25.01 -16.40
N ILE A 55 3.48 -25.35 -16.79
CA ILE A 55 4.67 -24.62 -16.35
C ILE A 55 4.71 -23.30 -17.10
N VAL A 56 4.45 -22.20 -16.39
CA VAL A 56 4.49 -20.85 -16.94
C VAL A 56 5.66 -20.07 -16.37
N ARG A 57 6.43 -19.43 -17.26
CA ARG A 57 7.56 -18.59 -16.88
C ARG A 57 7.12 -17.13 -16.81
N PHE A 58 7.48 -16.47 -15.73
CA PHE A 58 7.21 -15.06 -15.55
C PHE A 58 8.30 -14.38 -14.73
N GLU A 59 8.43 -13.08 -14.93
CA GLU A 59 9.41 -12.21 -14.30
C GLU A 59 8.69 -11.27 -13.34
N VAL A 60 9.35 -10.95 -12.23
CA VAL A 60 8.91 -9.94 -11.27
C VAL A 60 10.12 -9.14 -10.81
N ASP A 61 10.07 -7.82 -10.95
CA ASP A 61 11.12 -6.90 -10.50
C ASP A 61 10.52 -5.83 -9.56
N ALA A 62 11.13 -5.66 -8.39
CA ALA A 62 10.77 -4.58 -7.47
C ALA A 62 11.40 -3.26 -7.95
N LEU A 63 10.57 -2.38 -8.49
CA LEU A 63 11.00 -1.11 -9.09
C LEU A 63 11.38 -0.07 -8.01
N SER A 64 10.55 0.06 -6.98
CA SER A 64 10.82 0.93 -5.82
C SER A 64 9.98 0.48 -4.62
N GLY A 65 10.48 0.71 -3.41
CA GLY A 65 9.70 0.74 -2.19
C GLY A 65 9.68 2.16 -1.63
N ALA A 66 8.57 2.56 -1.00
CA ALA A 66 8.56 3.73 -0.14
C ALA A 66 9.50 3.51 1.05
N GLU A 67 10.06 4.58 1.64
CA GLU A 67 11.00 4.45 2.76
C GLU A 67 10.40 3.73 3.99
N SER A 68 9.09 3.84 4.20
CA SER A 68 8.37 3.11 5.25
C SER A 68 8.06 1.66 4.88
N GLY A 69 8.31 1.25 3.64
CA GLY A 69 7.97 -0.07 3.11
C GLY A 69 6.48 -0.32 2.87
N GLN A 70 5.62 0.64 3.21
CA GLN A 70 4.17 0.49 3.13
C GLN A 70 3.62 0.44 1.71
N LEU A 71 4.44 0.79 0.72
CA LEU A 71 4.12 0.69 -0.69
C LEU A 71 5.32 0.22 -1.47
N THR A 72 5.15 -0.87 -2.22
CA THR A 72 6.14 -1.39 -3.15
C THR A 72 5.55 -1.43 -4.54
N THR A 73 6.27 -0.84 -5.49
CA THR A 73 5.94 -0.89 -6.91
C THR A 73 6.71 -2.04 -7.55
N LEU A 74 5.99 -2.99 -8.14
CA LEU A 74 6.60 -4.11 -8.86
C LEU A 74 6.21 -4.05 -10.33
N TYR A 75 7.13 -4.45 -11.19
CA TYR A 75 6.87 -4.79 -12.58
C TYR A 75 6.73 -6.31 -12.70
N TYR A 76 5.82 -6.77 -13.55
CA TYR A 76 5.73 -8.17 -13.92
C TYR A 76 5.59 -8.35 -15.43
N LYS A 77 6.10 -9.48 -15.93
CA LYS A 77 5.96 -9.88 -17.33
C LYS A 77 5.88 -11.40 -17.45
N CYS A 78 4.92 -11.87 -18.25
CA CYS A 78 4.78 -13.24 -18.69
C CYS A 78 4.56 -13.23 -20.20
N SER A 79 5.64 -13.47 -20.94
CA SER A 79 5.63 -13.48 -22.41
C SER A 79 4.74 -14.58 -22.98
N GLU A 80 4.71 -15.75 -22.33
CA GLU A 80 3.92 -16.91 -22.74
C GLU A 80 2.40 -16.63 -22.74
N GLN A 81 1.92 -15.75 -21.85
CA GLN A 81 0.51 -15.36 -21.77
C GLN A 81 0.22 -13.93 -22.26
N ASN A 82 1.21 -13.24 -22.81
CA ASN A 82 1.11 -11.82 -23.20
C ASN A 82 0.55 -10.92 -22.06
N LYS A 83 1.01 -11.15 -20.83
CA LYS A 83 0.62 -10.37 -19.64
C LYS A 83 1.82 -9.60 -19.13
N GLU A 84 1.68 -8.29 -19.02
CA GLU A 84 2.73 -7.38 -18.57
C GLU A 84 2.06 -6.20 -17.86
N GLY A 85 2.68 -5.68 -16.80
CA GLY A 85 2.08 -4.58 -16.05
C GLY A 85 2.81 -4.19 -14.78
N LEU A 86 2.12 -3.40 -13.98
CA LEU A 86 2.58 -2.82 -12.72
C LEU A 86 1.67 -3.28 -11.59
N LEU A 87 2.28 -3.75 -10.50
CA LEU A 87 1.60 -4.16 -9.29
C LEU A 87 1.98 -3.22 -8.16
N LEU A 88 0.99 -2.58 -7.55
CA LEU A 88 1.15 -1.89 -6.28
C LEU A 88 0.90 -2.88 -5.14
N SER A 89 1.94 -3.14 -4.35
CA SER A 89 1.86 -3.90 -3.11
C SER A 89 1.78 -2.93 -1.94
N PHE A 90 0.60 -2.82 -1.36
CA PHE A 90 0.34 -2.06 -0.16
C PHE A 90 0.61 -2.94 1.05
N PHE A 91 1.28 -2.40 2.05
CA PHE A 91 1.45 -3.03 3.35
C PHE A 91 1.01 -2.06 4.42
N GLY A 92 0.04 -2.47 5.24
CA GLY A 92 -0.49 -1.59 6.26
C GLY A 92 -1.62 -2.21 7.04
N THR A 93 -2.16 -1.37 7.90
CA THR A 93 -3.25 -1.71 8.79
C THR A 93 -4.59 -1.42 8.12
N TYR A 94 -5.50 -2.39 8.12
CA TYR A 94 -6.85 -2.25 7.57
C TYR A 94 -7.89 -2.76 8.59
N TRP A 95 -9.10 -2.22 8.50
CA TRP A 95 -10.24 -2.64 9.32
C TRP A 95 -11.07 -3.66 8.55
N ASN A 96 -11.46 -4.75 9.20
CA ASN A 96 -12.46 -5.65 8.64
C ASN A 96 -13.90 -5.21 9.01
N ASP A 97 -14.91 -5.85 8.43
CA ASP A 97 -16.34 -5.56 8.68
C ASP A 97 -16.76 -5.70 10.16
N ALA A 98 -15.97 -6.40 10.97
CA ALA A 98 -16.17 -6.56 12.41
C ALA A 98 -15.45 -5.48 13.25
N GLY A 99 -14.84 -4.47 12.62
CA GLY A 99 -14.09 -3.42 13.31
C GLY A 99 -12.77 -3.89 13.93
N VAL A 100 -12.26 -5.04 13.51
CA VAL A 100 -10.96 -5.56 13.98
C VAL A 100 -9.86 -5.03 13.07
N VAL A 101 -8.81 -4.51 13.70
CA VAL A 101 -7.61 -3.98 13.08
C VAL A 101 -6.68 -5.14 12.70
N HIS A 102 -6.43 -5.32 11.40
CA HIS A 102 -5.48 -6.30 10.88
C HIS A 102 -4.33 -5.60 10.19
N THR A 103 -3.15 -6.22 10.20
CA THR A 103 -2.04 -5.80 9.34
C THR A 103 -1.90 -6.80 8.21
N GLY A 104 -1.78 -6.34 6.97
CA GLY A 104 -1.66 -7.24 5.84
C GLY A 104 -1.25 -6.55 4.55
N TYR A 105 -1.35 -7.33 3.48
CA TYR A 105 -0.98 -6.91 2.14
C TYR A 105 -2.21 -6.69 1.27
N GLY A 106 -2.19 -5.61 0.52
CA GLY A 106 -3.14 -5.32 -0.55
C GLY A 106 -2.40 -5.27 -1.89
N PHE A 107 -3.03 -5.75 -2.96
CA PHE A 107 -2.41 -5.80 -4.29
C PHE A 107 -3.33 -5.17 -5.32
N LYS A 108 -2.91 -4.02 -5.88
CA LYS A 108 -3.61 -3.39 -7.01
C LYS A 108 -2.83 -3.62 -8.29
N ASN A 109 -3.45 -4.32 -9.23
CA ASN A 109 -2.88 -4.58 -10.54
C ASN A 109 -3.27 -3.49 -11.54
N PHE A 110 -2.31 -3.10 -12.37
CA PHE A 110 -2.51 -2.35 -13.60
C PHE A 110 -1.84 -3.09 -14.74
N ASP A 111 -2.58 -3.40 -15.81
CA ASP A 111 -1.95 -3.87 -17.04
C ASP A 111 -1.00 -2.78 -17.61
N LYS A 112 -0.16 -3.15 -18.58
CA LYS A 112 0.81 -2.23 -19.19
C LYS A 112 0.23 -0.87 -19.58
N LYS A 113 -0.94 -0.86 -20.22
CA LYS A 113 -1.57 0.38 -20.69
C LYS A 113 -2.08 1.19 -19.51
N GLN A 114 -2.78 0.54 -18.58
CA GLN A 114 -3.29 1.18 -17.37
C GLN A 114 -2.16 1.75 -16.51
N ALA A 115 -1.02 1.05 -16.41
CA ALA A 115 0.14 1.48 -15.65
C ALA A 115 0.77 2.74 -16.24
N LEU A 116 0.90 2.80 -17.57
CA LEU A 116 1.36 4.00 -18.28
C LEU A 116 0.43 5.19 -18.04
N GLU A 117 -0.87 4.99 -18.21
CA GLU A 117 -1.88 6.04 -18.00
C GLU A 117 -1.89 6.53 -16.54
N PHE A 118 -1.84 5.61 -15.58
CA PHE A 118 -1.79 5.91 -14.15
C PHE A 118 -0.57 6.76 -13.77
N LEU A 119 0.64 6.29 -14.12
CA LEU A 119 1.88 6.98 -13.81
C LEU A 119 1.98 8.34 -14.51
N GLN A 120 1.54 8.41 -15.78
CA GLN A 120 1.55 9.66 -16.54
C GLN A 120 0.54 10.67 -15.98
N LYS A 121 -0.65 10.24 -15.56
CA LYS A 121 -1.65 11.14 -14.97
C LYS A 121 -1.14 11.79 -13.69
N ILE A 122 -0.48 11.02 -12.81
CA ILE A 122 0.16 11.56 -11.60
C ILE A 122 1.26 12.56 -11.97
N GLN A 123 2.15 12.20 -12.91
CA GLN A 123 3.24 13.07 -13.35
C GLN A 123 2.71 14.41 -13.91
N LEU A 124 1.72 14.37 -14.79
CA LEU A 124 1.11 15.57 -15.36
C LEU A 124 0.43 16.43 -14.28
N ALA A 125 -0.22 15.82 -13.30
CA ALA A 125 -0.81 16.54 -12.18
C ALA A 125 0.26 17.30 -11.36
N ILE A 126 1.41 16.67 -11.13
CA ILE A 126 2.55 17.30 -10.44
C ILE A 126 3.11 18.46 -11.27
N ASP A 127 3.36 18.24 -12.55
CA ASP A 127 4.01 19.23 -13.42
C ASP A 127 3.14 20.48 -13.59
N ASN A 128 1.86 20.28 -13.90
CA ASN A 128 0.91 21.37 -14.13
C ASN A 128 0.59 22.19 -12.88
N ASN A 129 0.77 21.62 -11.68
CA ASN A 129 0.43 22.27 -10.41
C ASN A 129 1.66 22.52 -9.52
N SER A 130 2.88 22.32 -10.05
CA SER A 130 4.11 22.38 -9.27
C SER A 130 4.29 23.70 -8.51
N LYS A 131 3.91 24.83 -9.12
CA LYS A 131 3.92 26.15 -8.48
C LYS A 131 2.97 26.19 -7.28
N TYR A 132 1.74 25.71 -7.46
CA TYR A 132 0.73 25.68 -6.41
C TYR A 132 1.16 24.78 -5.25
N ILE A 133 1.64 23.55 -5.53
CA ILE A 133 2.11 22.62 -4.49
C ILE A 133 3.23 23.25 -3.65
N LYS A 134 4.18 23.96 -4.28
CA LYS A 134 5.35 24.54 -3.58
C LYS A 134 5.07 25.83 -2.84
N GLU A 135 3.95 26.50 -3.10
CA GLU A 135 3.65 27.82 -2.54
C GLU A 135 3.45 27.76 -1.02
N LYS A 136 2.75 26.74 -0.51
CA LYS A 136 2.45 26.54 0.91
C LYS A 136 2.47 25.06 1.26
N SER A 137 2.91 24.72 2.48
CA SER A 137 2.93 23.34 2.98
C SER A 137 1.56 22.67 2.95
N ASP A 138 0.50 23.45 3.17
CA ASP A 138 -0.85 22.94 3.36
C ASP A 138 -1.63 22.84 2.04
N ASN A 139 -0.99 23.18 0.92
CA ASN A 139 -1.59 23.03 -0.40
C ASN A 139 -1.66 21.54 -0.77
N ASN A 140 -2.82 21.14 -1.26
CA ASN A 140 -3.10 19.77 -1.67
C ASN A 140 -3.74 19.80 -3.05
N ILE A 141 -3.29 18.93 -3.94
CA ILE A 141 -4.04 18.59 -5.14
C ILE A 141 -4.56 17.18 -5.00
N ALA A 142 -5.75 16.93 -5.52
CA ALA A 142 -6.37 15.61 -5.50
C ALA A 142 -6.73 15.18 -6.92
N LEU A 143 -6.61 13.88 -7.17
CA LEU A 143 -7.03 13.25 -8.40
C LEU A 143 -7.48 11.81 -8.13
N HIS A 144 -8.21 11.26 -9.07
CA HIS A 144 -8.62 9.85 -9.05
C HIS A 144 -8.10 9.12 -10.29
N TYR A 145 -7.77 7.86 -10.11
CA TYR A 145 -7.55 6.93 -11.22
C TYR A 145 -8.09 5.57 -10.84
N ASP A 146 -9.03 5.06 -11.62
CA ASP A 146 -9.79 3.84 -11.29
C ASP A 146 -10.46 3.97 -9.90
N ASP A 147 -10.20 3.04 -8.99
CA ASP A 147 -10.67 3.01 -7.61
C ASP A 147 -9.67 3.61 -6.60
N ILE A 148 -8.58 4.24 -7.08
CA ILE A 148 -7.59 4.89 -6.22
C ILE A 148 -7.88 6.39 -6.13
N ALA A 149 -7.99 6.89 -4.89
CA ALA A 149 -7.92 8.31 -4.60
C ALA A 149 -6.47 8.71 -4.30
N ILE A 150 -6.03 9.85 -4.87
CA ILE A 150 -4.64 10.30 -4.80
C ILE A 150 -4.62 11.73 -4.28
N ILE A 151 -3.78 11.98 -3.27
CA ILE A 151 -3.49 13.34 -2.78
C ILE A 151 -2.00 13.61 -2.98
N ILE A 152 -1.67 14.77 -3.50
CA ILE A 152 -0.30 15.23 -3.67
C ILE A 152 -0.13 16.53 -2.89
N THR A 153 0.83 16.54 -1.98
CA THR A 153 1.12 17.66 -1.09
C THR A 153 2.60 18.01 -1.13
N SER A 154 2.93 19.21 -0.64
CA SER A 154 4.31 19.65 -0.48
C SER A 154 5.04 18.79 0.55
N SER A 155 6.32 18.50 0.30
CA SER A 155 7.19 17.83 1.27
C SER A 155 8.50 18.60 1.37
N SER A 156 8.86 19.00 2.59
CA SER A 156 10.13 19.67 2.85
C SER A 156 11.35 18.77 2.63
N GLN A 157 11.16 17.45 2.69
CA GLN A 157 12.25 16.46 2.55
C GLN A 157 12.44 16.01 1.10
N THR A 158 11.34 15.88 0.35
CA THR A 158 11.33 15.20 -0.96
C THR A 158 10.63 15.99 -2.04
N ALA A 159 10.49 17.31 -1.89
CA ALA A 159 9.72 18.24 -2.74
C ALA A 159 8.19 18.02 -2.72
N TYR A 160 7.72 16.78 -2.84
CA TYR A 160 6.32 16.42 -2.68
C TYR A 160 6.16 15.00 -2.11
N GLN A 161 4.96 14.73 -1.62
CA GLN A 161 4.50 13.40 -1.23
C GLN A 161 3.20 13.08 -1.97
N ILE A 162 3.08 11.85 -2.47
CA ILE A 162 1.90 11.32 -3.16
C ILE A 162 1.30 10.25 -2.24
N ARG A 163 0.13 10.51 -1.66
CA ARG A 163 -0.64 9.54 -0.88
C ARG A 163 -1.66 8.84 -1.78
N LEU A 164 -1.75 7.54 -1.63
CA LEU A 164 -2.64 6.65 -2.37
C LEU A 164 -3.57 5.98 -1.37
N PHE A 165 -4.88 6.15 -1.58
CA PHE A 165 -5.93 5.53 -0.80
C PHE A 165 -6.63 4.50 -1.64
N TRP A 166 -6.56 3.24 -1.23
CA TRP A 166 -7.15 2.13 -1.97
C TRP A 166 -7.53 0.98 -1.03
N ASN A 167 -8.79 0.54 -1.08
CA ASN A 167 -9.29 -0.61 -0.30
C ASN A 167 -8.85 -0.59 1.19
N SER A 168 -9.06 0.54 1.86
CA SER A 168 -8.66 0.81 3.25
C SER A 168 -7.15 0.89 3.51
N PHE A 169 -6.30 0.72 2.49
CA PHE A 169 -4.89 1.05 2.57
C PHE A 169 -4.65 2.55 2.36
N ASP A 170 -3.71 3.08 3.12
CA ASP A 170 -3.16 4.42 3.00
C ASP A 170 -1.64 4.29 2.98
N SER A 171 -1.06 4.51 1.81
CA SER A 171 0.38 4.45 1.61
C SER A 171 0.84 5.63 0.78
N SER A 172 2.15 5.92 0.79
CA SER A 172 2.68 7.06 0.06
C SER A 172 3.94 6.76 -0.70
N TRP A 173 4.10 7.43 -1.85
CA TRP A 173 5.39 7.68 -2.45
C TRP A 173 5.91 9.06 -2.06
N ASP A 174 7.19 9.15 -1.76
CA ASP A 174 7.94 10.40 -1.94
C ASP A 174 8.29 10.63 -3.42
N ALA A 175 8.81 11.81 -3.76
CA ALA A 175 9.17 12.12 -5.14
C ALA A 175 10.24 11.20 -5.75
N PHE A 176 11.22 10.75 -4.97
CA PHE A 176 12.26 9.84 -5.46
C PHE A 176 11.69 8.46 -5.74
N SER A 177 10.87 7.93 -4.82
CA SER A 177 10.20 6.63 -4.94
C SER A 177 9.26 6.59 -6.14
N PHE A 178 8.47 7.65 -6.34
CA PHE A 178 7.59 7.76 -7.52
C PHE A 178 8.40 7.90 -8.82
N SER A 179 9.36 8.82 -8.87
CA SER A 179 10.19 9.05 -10.06
C SER A 179 10.96 7.78 -10.46
N ARG A 180 11.53 7.08 -9.47
CA ARG A 180 12.20 5.79 -9.69
C ARG A 180 11.24 4.73 -10.20
N SER A 181 10.06 4.61 -9.60
CA SER A 181 9.01 3.68 -10.04
C SER A 181 8.66 3.90 -11.50
N LYS A 182 8.33 5.14 -11.87
CA LYS A 182 7.98 5.50 -13.25
C LYS A 182 9.13 5.23 -14.21
N ARG A 183 10.33 5.74 -13.92
CA ARG A 183 11.50 5.59 -14.80
C ARG A 183 11.87 4.12 -15.02
N ARG A 184 11.85 3.30 -13.96
CA ARG A 184 12.19 1.87 -14.09
C ARG A 184 11.08 1.09 -14.80
N PHE A 185 9.81 1.43 -14.56
CA PHE A 185 8.72 0.84 -15.33
C PHE A 185 8.88 1.14 -16.83
N ASP A 186 9.09 2.42 -17.18
CA ASP A 186 9.35 2.84 -18.57
C ASP A 186 10.58 2.13 -19.17
N PHE A 187 11.62 1.85 -18.38
CA PHE A 187 12.78 1.08 -18.83
C PHE A 187 12.44 -0.40 -19.11
N GLU A 188 11.78 -1.08 -18.17
CA GLU A 188 11.48 -2.50 -18.29
C GLU A 188 10.55 -2.81 -19.47
N ILE A 189 9.53 -1.97 -19.71
CA ILE A 189 8.58 -2.19 -20.82
C ILE A 189 9.19 -1.98 -22.22
N ASN A 190 10.33 -1.29 -22.29
CA ASN A 190 11.05 -0.96 -23.53
C ASN A 190 12.32 -1.82 -23.71
N LYS A 191 12.63 -2.67 -22.74
CA LYS A 191 13.75 -3.61 -22.79
C LYS A 191 13.45 -4.66 -23.85
N LYS A 192 14.32 -4.71 -24.88
CA LYS A 192 14.23 -5.68 -25.98
C LYS A 192 14.70 -7.06 -25.53
#